data_AF-A0A4Y9SPT7-F1
#
_entry.id   AF-A0A4Y9SPT7-F1
#
_cell.length_a   1.000
_cell.length_b   1.000
_cell.length_c   1.000
_cell.angle_alpha   90.00
_cell.angle_beta   90.00
_cell.angle_gamma   90.00
#
_symmetry.space_group_name_H-M   'P 1'
#
loop_
_entity.id
_entity.type
_entity.pdbx_description
1 polymer ?
#
loop_
_entity_poly.entity_id
_entity_poly.type
_entity_poly.pdbx_seq_one_letter_code
_entity_poly.pdbx_strand_id
1 'polypeptide(L)'
;MSARTTAAPARPAPTIIARTPYGHMHVDPDDASDHVLMRARQLAELLLLIQPDDGPSNMLWMAQQIADEIVETMEGMMRVAGDAA
;
A
#
# COMPACT_ATOMS: atom_id res chain seq x y z
N MET A 1 -31.96 -3.23 40.74
CA MET A 1 -31.45 -4.32 39.87
C MET A 1 -31.09 -3.70 38.53
N SER A 2 -29.81 -3.38 38.30
CA SER A 2 -29.36 -2.79 37.03
C SER A 2 -29.14 -3.89 36.00
N ALA A 3 -29.85 -3.81 34.88
CA ALA A 3 -29.65 -4.72 33.75
C ALA A 3 -28.27 -4.47 33.13
N ARG A 4 -27.44 -5.53 33.07
CA ARG A 4 -26.23 -5.52 32.22
C ARG A 4 -26.70 -5.56 30.77
N THR A 5 -26.59 -4.44 30.08
CA THR A 5 -26.59 -4.43 28.62
C THR A 5 -25.39 -5.22 28.13
N THR A 6 -25.62 -6.43 27.64
CA THR A 6 -24.63 -7.17 26.84
C THR A 6 -24.55 -6.49 25.49
N ALA A 7 -23.46 -5.74 25.24
CA ALA A 7 -23.19 -5.19 23.93
C ALA A 7 -23.13 -6.34 22.91
N ALA A 8 -23.89 -6.23 21.82
CA ALA A 8 -23.79 -7.15 20.69
C ALA A 8 -22.34 -7.16 20.17
N PRO A 9 -21.82 -8.32 19.70
CA PRO A 9 -20.47 -8.36 19.15
C PRO A 9 -20.37 -7.35 18.01
N ALA A 10 -19.39 -6.44 18.12
CA ALA A 10 -19.11 -5.47 17.07
C ALA A 10 -18.86 -6.22 15.76
N ARG A 11 -19.48 -5.76 14.67
CA ARG A 11 -19.23 -6.31 13.34
C ARG A 11 -17.73 -6.17 13.05
N PRO A 12 -17.03 -7.21 12.55
CA PRO A 12 -15.61 -7.09 12.24
C PRO A 12 -15.41 -5.91 11.28
N ALA A 13 -14.40 -5.09 11.57
CA ALA A 13 -14.06 -3.96 10.73
C ALA A 13 -13.81 -4.45 9.29
N PRO A 14 -14.23 -3.69 8.26
CA PRO A 14 -13.90 -4.05 6.88
C PRO A 14 -12.37 -4.17 6.76
N THR A 15 -11.89 -5.24 6.14
CA THR A 15 -10.46 -5.48 5.92
C THR A 15 -10.22 -5.66 4.44
N ILE A 16 -9.16 -5.04 3.92
CA ILE A 16 -8.71 -5.25 2.55
C ILE A 16 -7.86 -6.52 2.52
N ILE A 17 -8.20 -7.48 1.65
CA ILE A 17 -7.43 -8.73 1.51
C ILE A 17 -6.60 -8.65 0.24
N ALA A 18 -5.31 -8.38 0.39
CA ALA A 18 -4.35 -8.39 -0.71
C ALA A 18 -3.86 -9.82 -0.99
N ARG A 19 -3.88 -10.23 -2.26
CA ARG A 19 -3.26 -11.49 -2.70
C ARG A 19 -1.76 -11.27 -2.89
N THR A 20 -0.96 -12.06 -2.19
CA THR A 20 0.51 -12.02 -2.26
C THR A 20 1.04 -13.37 -2.76
N PRO A 21 2.29 -13.44 -3.26
CA PRO A 21 2.84 -14.69 -3.80
C PRO A 21 2.82 -15.88 -2.84
N TYR A 22 2.82 -15.63 -1.52
CA TYR A 22 2.89 -16.67 -0.49
C TYR A 22 1.67 -16.70 0.45
N GLY A 23 0.58 -16.01 0.10
CA GLY A 23 -0.66 -16.05 0.89
C GLY A 23 -1.53 -14.80 0.80
N HIS A 24 -2.35 -14.59 1.82
CA HIS A 24 -3.23 -13.43 1.94
C HIS A 24 -2.71 -12.47 3.01
N MET A 25 -2.64 -11.19 2.66
CA MET A 25 -2.33 -10.12 3.60
C MET A 25 -3.61 -9.35 3.93
N HIS A 26 -3.89 -9.24 5.22
CA HIS A 26 -4.99 -8.45 5.74
C HIS A 26 -4.47 -7.04 6.01
N VAL A 27 -5.07 -6.05 5.37
CA VAL A 27 -4.71 -4.64 5.48
C VAL A 27 -5.90 -3.89 6.08
N ASP A 28 -5.65 -3.17 7.17
CA ASP A 28 -6.62 -2.23 7.71
C ASP A 28 -6.89 -1.14 6.66
N PRO A 29 -8.16 -0.81 6.33
CA PRO A 29 -8.47 0.27 5.41
C PRO A 29 -7.82 1.60 5.77
N ASP A 30 -7.65 1.90 7.07
CA ASP A 30 -7.03 3.14 7.53
C ASP A 30 -5.52 3.17 7.19
N ASP A 31 -4.87 2.00 7.14
CA ASP A 31 -3.45 1.85 6.79
C ASP A 31 -3.23 1.61 5.28
N ALA A 32 -4.29 1.53 4.48
CA ALA A 32 -4.20 1.08 3.10
C ALA A 32 -3.27 1.94 2.24
N SER A 33 -3.32 3.26 2.43
CA SER A 33 -2.46 4.22 1.73
C SER A 33 -0.98 4.02 2.07
N ASP A 34 -0.66 3.81 3.35
CA ASP A 34 0.70 3.54 3.82
C ASP A 34 1.24 2.23 3.23
N HIS A 35 0.40 1.20 3.20
CA HIS A 35 0.74 -0.07 2.58
C HIS A 35 1.03 0.05 1.08
N VAL A 36 0.22 0.81 0.33
CA VAL A 36 0.44 1.04 -1.10
C VAL A 36 1.75 1.82 -1.32
N LEU A 37 1.98 2.89 -0.56
CA LEU A 37 3.19 3.70 -0.66
C LEU A 37 4.45 2.88 -0.37
N MET A 38 4.45 2.10 0.71
CA MET A 38 5.57 1.21 1.04
C MET A 38 5.86 0.22 -0.10
N ARG A 39 4.81 -0.38 -0.69
CA ARG A 39 4.96 -1.35 -1.79
C ARG A 39 5.47 -0.71 -3.06
N ALA A 40 5.00 0.50 -3.39
CA ALA A 40 5.47 1.24 -4.56
C ALA A 40 6.97 1.56 -4.44
N ARG A 41 7.43 2.02 -3.27
CA ARG A 41 8.86 2.24 -3.00
C ARG A 41 9.69 0.96 -3.10
N GLN A 42 9.20 -0.15 -2.53
CA GLN A 42 9.88 -1.45 -2.62
C GLN A 42 10.00 -1.94 -4.06
N LEU A 43 8.95 -1.72 -4.88
CA LEU A 43 8.96 -2.08 -6.29
C LEU A 43 9.99 -1.25 -7.07
N ALA A 44 10.05 0.06 -6.83
CA ALA A 44 11.02 0.95 -7.43
C ALA A 44 12.46 0.47 -7.13
N GLU A 45 12.80 0.29 -5.85
CA GLU A 45 14.13 -0.22 -5.46
C GLU A 45 14.47 -1.58 -6.09
N LEU A 46 13.50 -2.49 -6.19
CA LEU A 46 13.69 -3.79 -6.84
C LEU A 46 14.00 -3.66 -8.34
N LEU A 47 13.27 -2.79 -9.04
CA LEU A 47 13.42 -2.58 -10.48
C LEU A 47 14.77 -1.96 -10.83
N LEU A 48 15.31 -1.12 -9.95
CA LEU A 48 16.68 -0.62 -10.04
C LEU A 48 17.71 -1.73 -9.80
N LEU A 49 17.50 -2.58 -8.79
CA LEU A 49 18.42 -3.65 -8.43
C LEU A 49 18.56 -4.73 -9.52
N ILE A 50 17.48 -5.02 -10.25
CA ILE A 50 17.47 -6.07 -11.27
C ILE A 50 17.88 -5.59 -12.67
N GLN A 51 18.40 -4.36 -12.79
CA GLN A 51 18.91 -3.85 -14.06
C GLN A 51 20.05 -4.75 -14.58
N PRO A 52 20.14 -5.00 -15.89
CA PRO A 52 21.23 -5.79 -16.45
C PRO A 52 22.57 -5.03 -16.38
N ASP A 53 23.65 -5.76 -16.11
CA ASP A 53 25.01 -5.21 -16.11
C ASP A 53 25.44 -4.74 -17.52
N ASP A 54 24.93 -5.39 -18.57
CA ASP A 54 25.23 -5.09 -19.98
C ASP A 54 24.50 -3.83 -20.50
N GLY A 55 23.70 -3.17 -19.66
CA GLY A 55 22.99 -1.94 -19.97
C GLY A 55 21.55 -1.94 -19.49
N PRO A 56 20.97 -0.75 -19.21
CA PRO A 56 19.63 -0.65 -18.63
C PRO A 56 18.56 -1.22 -19.58
N SER A 57 17.66 -2.01 -19.03
CA SER A 57 16.50 -2.50 -19.77
C SER A 57 15.46 -1.40 -19.88
N ASN A 58 15.11 -1.00 -21.10
CA ASN A 58 14.05 0.00 -21.34
C ASN A 58 12.74 -0.36 -20.62
N MET A 59 12.40 -1.65 -20.55
CA MET A 59 11.20 -2.12 -19.85
C MET A 59 11.31 -1.94 -18.33
N LEU A 60 12.46 -2.27 -17.74
CA LEU A 60 12.67 -2.08 -16.30
C LEU A 60 12.75 -0.60 -15.94
N TRP A 61 13.33 0.21 -16.82
CA TRP A 61 13.38 1.66 -16.65
C TRP A 61 11.99 2.30 -16.75
N MET A 62 11.15 1.91 -17.71
CA MET A 62 9.76 2.37 -17.76
C MET A 62 8.96 1.91 -16.53
N ALA A 63 9.16 0.66 -16.09
CA ALA A 63 8.51 0.16 -14.88
C ALA A 63 8.94 0.96 -13.64
N GLN A 64 10.23 1.36 -13.57
CA GLN A 64 10.75 2.23 -12.51
C GLN A 64 10.02 3.57 -12.49
N GLN A 65 9.93 4.24 -13.65
CA GLN A 65 9.26 5.53 -13.75
C GLN A 65 7.80 5.46 -13.33
N ILE A 66 7.08 4.39 -13.72
CA ILE A 66 5.69 4.18 -13.29
C ILE A 66 5.61 3.96 -11.77
N ALA A 67 6.55 3.21 -11.19
CA ALA A 67 6.59 3.02 -9.73
C ALA A 67 6.83 4.35 -8.99
N ASP A 68 7.74 5.18 -9.49
CA ASP A 68 8.04 6.50 -8.92
C ASP A 68 6.82 7.45 -9.03
N GLU A 69 6.12 7.47 -10.17
CA GLU A 69 4.90 8.27 -10.36
C GLU A 69 3.78 7.84 -9.38
N ILE A 70 3.65 6.53 -9.12
CA ILE A 70 2.71 6.02 -8.12
C ILE A 70 3.08 6.50 -6.72
N VAL A 71 4.37 6.49 -6.35
CA VAL A 71 4.86 7.01 -5.06
C VAL A 71 4.50 8.48 -4.92
N GLU A 72 4.85 9.31 -5.90
CA GLU A 72 4.59 10.75 -5.85
C GLU A 72 3.08 11.06 -5.76
N THR A 73 2.26 10.35 -6.54
CA THR A 73 0.80 10.50 -6.51
C THR A 73 0.24 10.16 -5.13
N MET A 74 0.67 9.04 -4.54
CA MET A 74 0.20 8.60 -3.22
C MET A 74 0.62 9.58 -2.12
N GLU A 75 1.87 10.05 -2.13
CA GLU A 75 2.33 11.07 -1.18
C GLU A 75 1.55 12.38 -1.32
N GLY A 76 1.21 12.78 -2.55
CA GLY A 76 0.34 13.93 -2.82
C GLY A 76 -1.05 13.77 -2.22
N MET A 77 -1.69 12.62 -2.43
CA MET A 77 -3.02 12.31 -1.89
C MET A 77 -3.01 12.29 -0.36
N MET A 78 -1.98 11.71 0.26
CA MET A 78 -1.85 11.67 1.71
C MET A 78 -1.64 13.05 2.33
N ARG A 79 -0.87 13.93 1.68
CA ARG A 79 -0.69 15.32 2.13
C ARG A 79 -2.02 16.08 2.15
N VAL A 80 -2.81 15.97 1.08
CA VAL A 80 -4.13 16.61 0.99
C VAL A 80 -5.11 16.07 2.02
N ALA A 81 -5.08 14.75 2.30
CA ALA A 81 -5.92 14.14 3.32
C ALA A 81 -5.54 14.58 4.75
N GLY A 82 -4.23 14.75 5.02
CA GLY A 82 -3.72 15.23 6.30
C GLY A 82 -4.03 16.71 6.58
N ASP A 83 -4.10 17.55 5.54
CA ASP A 83 -4.47 18.97 5.67
C ASP A 83 -5.99 19.18 5.88
N ALA A 84 -6.81 18.15 5.65
CA ALA A 84 -8.28 18.20 5.78
C ALA A 84 -8.82 17.64 7.11
N ALA A 85 -7.94 17.13 7.99
CA ALA A 85 -8.26 16.53 9.29
C ALA A 85 -7.91 17.46 10.46
#